data_AF-A0A9X4H549-F1
#
_entry.id   AF-A0A9X4H549-F1
#
_cell.length_a   1.000
_cell.length_b   1.000
_cell.length_c   1.000
_cell.angle_alpha   90.00
_cell.angle_beta   90.00
_cell.angle_gamma   90.00
#
_symmetry.space_group_name_H-M   'P 1'
#
loop_
_entity.id
_entity.type
_entity.pdbx_description
1 polymer ?
#
loop_
_entity_poly.entity_id
_entity_poly.type
_entity_poly.pdbx_seq_one_letter_code
_entity_poly.pdbx_strand_id
1 'polypeptide(L)' 'MQAPSDGRPRLLRIAQVKDRVGMSQTTIYDRIKKGTFPKPVPLGTLVAWLESEIDAWIAARVADRSDAQLG' A
#
# COMPACT_ATOMS: atom_id res chain seq x y z
N MET A 1 21.23 -6.51 8.85
CA MET A 1 20.46 -6.49 10.11
C MET A 1 19.61 -5.22 10.10
N GLN A 2 18.30 -5.30 9.89
CA GLN A 2 17.44 -4.11 9.96
C GLN A 2 17.15 -3.82 11.45
N ALA A 3 17.57 -2.65 11.90
CA ALA A 3 17.41 -2.13 13.27
C ALA A 3 15.92 -1.95 13.63
N PRO A 4 15.57 -1.92 14.94
CA PRO A 4 14.19 -2.08 15.41
C PRO A 4 13.32 -0.91 14.96
N SER A 5 12.16 -1.24 14.42
CA SER A 5 11.05 -0.30 14.22
C SER A 5 10.54 0.12 15.59
N ASP A 6 11.17 1.15 16.18
CA ASP A 6 10.56 2.00 17.22
C ASP A 6 9.14 2.28 16.71
N GLY A 7 8.08 1.77 17.37
CA GLY A 7 6.71 1.55 16.86
C GLY A 7 5.96 2.80 16.36
N ARG A 8 6.60 3.59 15.51
CA ARG A 8 6.18 4.84 14.94
C ARG A 8 5.69 4.56 13.53
N PRO A 9 4.53 5.11 13.16
CA PRO A 9 3.99 4.94 11.82
C PRO A 9 4.97 5.51 10.78
N ARG A 10 5.36 4.67 9.82
CA ARG A 10 6.17 5.08 8.67
C ARG A 10 5.27 5.46 7.51
N LEU A 11 5.60 6.57 6.85
CA LEU A 11 4.86 7.09 5.69
C LEU A 11 5.64 6.82 4.39
N LEU A 12 4.98 6.22 3.41
CA LEU A 12 5.50 5.90 2.09
C LEU A 12 5.03 6.95 1.07
N ARG A 13 5.97 7.47 0.27
CA ARG A 13 5.65 8.32 -0.89
C ARG A 13 5.24 7.46 -2.09
N ILE A 14 4.60 8.07 -3.09
CA ILE A 14 4.14 7.36 -4.29
C ILE A 14 5.23 6.50 -4.95
N ALA A 15 6.48 6.97 -4.99
CA ALA A 15 7.59 6.19 -5.53
C ALA A 15 7.83 4.87 -4.76
N GLN A 16 7.78 4.91 -3.42
CA GLN A 16 7.94 3.74 -2.57
C GLN A 16 6.72 2.82 -2.63
N VAL A 17 5.52 3.39 -2.72
CA VAL A 17 4.29 2.60 -2.89
C VAL A 17 4.35 1.83 -4.22
N LYS A 18 4.73 2.48 -5.33
CA LYS A 18 4.91 1.83 -6.64
C LYS A 18 5.89 0.67 -6.58
N ASP A 19 7.03 0.86 -5.90
CA ASP A 19 8.04 -0.17 -5.71
C ASP A 19 7.49 -1.37 -4.93
N ARG A 20 6.77 -1.11 -3.81
CA ARG A 20 6.16 -2.16 -2.97
C ARG A 20 5.09 -2.98 -3.69
N VAL A 21 4.23 -2.33 -4.47
CA VAL A 21 3.04 -2.99 -5.04
C VAL A 21 3.20 -3.37 -6.51
N GLY A 22 4.31 -2.98 -7.15
CA GLY A 22 4.60 -3.27 -8.56
C GLY A 22 3.63 -2.62 -9.56
N MET A 23 2.87 -1.60 -9.15
CA MET A 23 1.88 -0.94 -10.00
C MET A 23 2.33 0.46 -10.45
N SER A 24 1.84 0.88 -11.62
CA SER A 24 2.00 2.26 -12.07
C SER A 24 1.23 3.23 -11.19
N GLN A 25 1.66 4.49 -11.17
CA GLN A 25 0.98 5.56 -10.43
C GLN A 25 -0.47 5.73 -10.87
N THR A 26 -0.74 5.69 -12.17
CA THR A 26 -2.10 5.80 -12.73
C THR A 26 -2.99 4.69 -12.21
N THR A 27 -2.50 3.44 -12.23
CA THR A 27 -3.23 2.28 -11.70
C THR A 27 -3.54 2.43 -10.22
N ILE A 28 -2.61 2.96 -9.43
CA ILE A 28 -2.82 3.22 -8.00
C ILE A 28 -3.96 4.23 -7.82
N TYR A 29 -3.94 5.35 -8.53
CA TYR A 29 -5.01 6.36 -8.46
C TYR A 29 -6.36 5.83 -8.97
N ASP A 30 -6.39 5.02 -10.02
CA ASP A 30 -7.62 4.37 -10.47
C ASP A 30 -8.19 3.41 -9.44
N ARG A 31 -7.33 2.65 -8.74
CA ARG A 31 -7.78 1.76 -7.67
C ARG A 31 -8.27 2.53 -6.45
N ILE A 32 -7.66 3.67 -6.13
CA ILE A 32 -8.14 4.60 -5.09
C ILE A 32 -9.54 5.11 -5.47
N LYS A 33 -9.76 5.54 -6.72
CA LYS A 33 -11.08 5.94 -7.22
C LYS A 33 -12.11 4.81 -7.12
N LYS A 34 -11.70 3.58 -7.41
CA LYS A 34 -12.53 2.37 -7.28
C LYS A 34 -12.71 1.89 -5.83
N GLY A 35 -12.06 2.51 -4.84
CA GLY A 35 -12.11 2.09 -3.44
C GLY A 35 -11.39 0.76 -3.14
N THR A 36 -10.54 0.29 -4.05
CA THR A 36 -9.84 -1.01 -3.94
C THR A 36 -8.36 -0.88 -3.51
N PHE A 37 -7.96 0.31 -3.08
CA PHE A 37 -6.60 0.63 -2.62
C PHE A 37 -6.64 1.65 -1.47
N PRO A 38 -5.69 1.60 -0.51
CA PRO A 38 -5.65 2.52 0.62
C PRO A 38 -5.62 3.99 0.18
N LYS A 39 -6.35 4.84 0.90
CA LYS A 39 -6.40 6.27 0.60
C LYS A 39 -5.11 6.94 1.08
N PRO A 40 -4.55 7.90 0.31
CA PRO A 40 -3.41 8.67 0.78
C PRO A 40 -3.79 9.57 1.95
N VAL A 41 -2.85 9.73 2.87
CA VAL A 41 -2.82 10.77 3.89
C VAL A 41 -2.25 12.07 3.27
N PRO A 42 -3.01 13.18 3.26
CA PRO A 42 -2.53 14.46 2.78
C PRO A 42 -1.52 15.08 3.76
N LEU A 43 -0.38 15.52 3.24
CA LEU A 43 0.69 16.23 3.95
C LEU A 43 0.89 17.63 3.33
N GLY A 44 -0.22 18.32 3.05
CA GLY A 44 -0.23 19.58 2.31
C GLY A 44 -0.26 19.37 0.79
N THR A 45 0.73 19.88 0.07
CA THR A 45 0.85 19.71 -1.40
C THR A 45 1.26 18.29 -1.80
N LEU A 46 1.68 17.49 -0.82
CA LEU A 46 2.17 16.13 -1.03
C LEU A 46 1.24 15.12 -0.35
N VAL A 47 1.30 13.88 -0.83
CA VAL A 47 0.56 12.76 -0.25
C VAL A 47 1.51 11.63 0.14
N ALA A 48 1.12 10.88 1.17
CA ALA A 48 1.81 9.68 1.60
C ALA A 48 0.82 8.60 2.06
N TRP A 49 1.27 7.37 2.20
CA TRP A 49 0.47 6.25 2.72
C TRP A 49 1.12 5.70 3.97
N LEU A 50 0.33 5.20 4.92
CA LEU A 50 0.91 4.44 6.03
C LEU A 50 1.48 3.13 5.50
N GLU A 51 2.71 2.82 5.87
CA GLU A 51 3.37 1.57 5.49
C GLU A 51 2.52 0.36 5.90
N SER A 52 1.96 0.38 7.11
CA SER A 52 1.09 -0.67 7.62
C SER A 52 -0.18 -0.88 6.79
N GLU A 53 -0.77 0.17 6.22
CA GLU A 53 -1.94 0.05 5.35
C GLU A 53 -1.59 -0.60 4.01
N ILE A 54 -0.43 -0.26 3.46
CA ILE A 54 0.07 -0.86 2.21
C ILE A 54 0.40 -2.34 2.45
N ASP A 55 1.08 -2.66 3.54
CA ASP A 55 1.43 -4.05 3.88
C ASP A 55 0.16 -4.89 4.13
N ALA A 56 -0.83 -4.35 4.85
CA ALA A 56 -2.12 -5.01 5.05
C ALA A 56 -2.86 -5.24 3.73
N TRP A 57 -2.83 -4.28 2.81
CA TRP A 57 -3.43 -4.43 1.49
C TRP A 57 -2.73 -5.51 0.65
N ILE A 58 -1.39 -5.58 0.68
CA ILE A 58 -0.63 -6.64 0.00
C ILE A 58 -1.02 -8.01 0.59
N ALA A 59 -1.03 -8.13 1.91
CA ALA A 59 -1.40 -9.37 2.59
C ALA A 59 -2.82 -9.83 2.22
N ALA A 60 -3.78 -8.92 2.17
CA ALA A 60 -5.14 -9.21 1.73
C ALA A 60 -5.19 -9.75 0.29
N ARG A 61 -4.39 -9.21 -0.63
CA ARG A 61 -4.30 -9.71 -2.02
C ARG A 61 -3.66 -11.09 -2.14
N VAL A 62 -2.68 -11.37 -1.29
CA VAL A 62 -2.06 -12.71 -1.24
C VAL A 62 -3.04 -13.73 -0.66
N ALA A 63 -3.83 -13.34 0.34
CA ALA A 63 -4.87 -14.19 0.92
C ALA A 63 -6.00 -14.46 -0.10
N ASP A 64 -6.49 -13.43 -0.79
CA ASP A 64 -7.52 -13.54 -1.84
C ASP A 64 -7.09 -14.46 -3.00
N ARG A 65 -5.80 -14.40 -3.38
CA ARG A 65 -5.22 -15.37 -4.34
C ARG A 65 -5.26 -16.81 -3.81
N SER A 66 -5.05 -16.99 -2.52
CA SER A 66 -4.96 -18.30 -1.88
C SER A 66 -6.34 -18.95 -1.71
N ASP A 67 -7.38 -18.15 -1.53
CA ASP A 67 -8.78 -18.57 -1.49
C ASP A 67 -9.26 -19.07 -2.88
N ALA A 68 -8.86 -18.38 -3.95
CA ALA A 68 -9.21 -18.75 -5.32
C ALA A 68 -8.53 -20.03 -5.85
N GLN A 69 -7.59 -20.63 -5.12
CA GLN A 69 -6.84 -21.82 -5.55
C GLN A 69 -7.28 -23.13 -4.85
N LEU A 70 -8.36 -23.08 -4.05
CA LEU A 70 -8.97 -24.23 -3.36
C LEU A 70 -10.36 -24.63 -3.91
N GLY A 71 -10.66 -24.26 -5.17
CA GLY A 71 -11.86 -24.68 -5.91
C GLY A 71 -11.56 -25.72 -6.98
#